data_AF-A0A359MQD7-F1
#
_entry.id   AF-A0A359MQD7-F1
#
_cell.length_a   1.000
_cell.length_b   1.000
_cell.length_c   1.000
_cell.angle_alpha   90.00
_cell.angle_beta   90.00
_cell.angle_gamma   90.00
#
_symmetry.space_group_name_H-M   'P 1'
#
loop_
_entity.id
_entity.type
_entity.pdbx_description
1 polymer ?
#
loop_
_entity_poly.entity_id
_entity_poly.type
_entity_poly.pdbx_seq_one_letter_code
_entity_poly.pdbx_strand_id
1 'polypeptide(L)'
;DTAGQNKALFTFAYDDIYSLQYFGENLKGYWTKESEDMKEIILRAFNEYEDIFERCNRFSDELYRTAVTSGGEKYAELLMLAYRQVIAAHKLCEDKKGELL
;
A
#
# COMPACT_ATOMS: atom_id res chain seq x y z
N ASP A 1 -18.27 28.25 21.71
CA ASP A 1 -18.71 26.89 21.34
C ASP A 1 -18.01 26.52 20.04
N THR A 2 -16.82 25.94 20.15
CA THR A 2 -15.89 25.65 19.03
C THR A 2 -15.59 24.15 18.97
N ALA A 3 -16.55 23.33 19.38
CA ALA A 3 -16.52 21.88 19.16
C ALA A 3 -16.85 21.54 17.68
N GLY A 4 -16.18 22.21 16.74
CA GLY A 4 -16.12 21.78 15.35
C GLY A 4 -15.09 20.66 15.26
N GLN A 5 -15.44 19.57 14.59
CA GLN A 5 -14.56 18.42 14.39
C GLN A 5 -13.24 18.84 13.73
N ASN A 6 -12.18 18.98 14.51
CA ASN A 6 -10.83 19.19 13.99
C ASN A 6 -10.33 17.85 13.42
N LYS A 7 -10.63 17.59 12.15
CA LYS A 7 -10.04 16.48 11.40
C LYS A 7 -8.69 16.91 10.84
N ALA A 8 -7.69 16.05 10.99
CA ALA A 8 -6.39 16.21 10.37
C ALA A 8 -6.03 14.93 9.62
N LEU A 9 -5.49 15.07 8.42
CA LEU A 9 -4.98 13.98 7.61
C LEU A 9 -3.45 13.99 7.67
N PHE A 10 -2.85 12.86 8.04
CA PHE A 10 -1.41 12.68 8.11
C PHE A 10 -0.97 11.66 7.07
N THR A 11 0.17 11.90 6.42
CA THR A 11 0.77 10.98 5.47
C THR A 11 2.10 10.49 6.01
N PHE A 12 2.27 9.17 5.99
CA PHE A 12 3.54 8.51 6.28
C PHE A 12 4.05 7.91 4.97
N ALA A 13 5.32 8.14 4.67
CA ALA A 13 5.93 7.66 3.46
C ALA A 13 7.38 7.24 3.71
N TYR A 14 7.84 6.24 2.96
CA TYR A 14 9.16 5.64 3.12
C TYR A 14 9.84 5.63 1.76
N ASP A 15 11.07 6.17 1.72
CA ASP A 15 11.96 6.05 0.57
C ASP A 15 13.13 5.15 0.96
N ASP A 16 13.16 3.95 0.38
CA ASP A 16 14.22 2.97 0.61
C ASP A 16 15.55 3.38 -0.02
N ILE A 17 15.55 4.39 -0.91
CA ILE A 17 16.63 4.76 -1.84
C ILE A 17 16.92 3.65 -2.86
N TYR A 18 17.10 2.40 -2.43
CA TYR A 18 17.10 1.19 -3.25
C TYR A 18 16.27 0.12 -2.53
N SER A 19 15.22 -0.39 -3.18
CA SER A 19 14.25 -1.27 -2.55
C SER A 19 14.73 -2.72 -2.41
N LEU A 20 15.55 -3.21 -3.36
CA LEU A 20 15.99 -4.60 -3.40
C LEU A 20 17.44 -4.70 -3.89
N GLN A 21 18.21 -5.65 -3.36
CA GLN A 21 19.46 -6.09 -3.99
C GLN A 21 19.22 -7.45 -4.65
N TYR A 22 19.26 -7.49 -5.98
CA TYR A 22 18.99 -8.67 -6.79
C TYR A 22 20.25 -9.11 -7.53
N PHE A 23 20.83 -10.24 -7.12
CA PHE A 23 22.09 -10.77 -7.68
C PHE A 23 23.24 -9.75 -7.77
N GLY A 24 23.38 -8.91 -6.73
CA GLY A 24 24.42 -7.87 -6.66
C GLY A 24 24.03 -6.54 -7.29
N GLU A 25 22.83 -6.44 -7.88
CA GLU A 25 22.31 -5.20 -8.44
C GLU A 25 21.34 -4.53 -7.49
N ASN A 26 21.56 -3.25 -7.18
CA ASN A 26 20.63 -2.47 -6.39
C ASN A 26 19.51 -1.94 -7.29
N LEU A 27 18.27 -2.37 -7.02
CA LEU A 27 17.09 -2.00 -7.78
C LEU A 27 16.30 -0.90 -7.04
N LYS A 28 15.75 0.03 -7.82
CA LYS A 28 14.80 1.02 -7.33
C LYS A 28 13.41 0.39 -7.16
N GLY A 29 12.64 0.90 -6.20
CA GLY A 29 11.23 0.53 -6.10
C GLY A 29 10.48 0.98 -7.35
N TYR A 30 9.51 0.18 -7.80
CA TYR A 30 8.82 0.40 -9.06
C TYR A 30 8.13 1.78 -9.16
N TRP A 31 7.74 2.34 -8.01
CA TRP A 31 7.16 3.68 -7.91
C TRP A 31 8.03 4.79 -8.51
N THR A 32 9.37 4.62 -8.58
CA THR A 32 10.27 5.64 -9.13
C THR A 32 10.07 5.87 -10.63
N LYS A 33 9.33 4.99 -11.33
CA LYS A 33 8.93 5.18 -12.72
C LYS A 33 7.95 6.33 -12.91
N GLU A 34 7.18 6.65 -11.87
CA GLU A 34 6.22 7.77 -11.88
C GLU A 34 6.93 9.12 -11.66
N SER A 35 7.88 9.16 -10.72
CA SER A 35 8.80 10.28 -10.48
C SER A 35 9.95 9.83 -9.60
N GLU A 36 11.14 10.41 -9.81
CA GLU A 36 12.29 10.23 -8.92
C GLU A 36 12.24 11.14 -7.68
N ASP A 37 11.37 12.17 -7.67
CA ASP A 37 11.17 13.03 -6.50
C ASP A 37 10.06 12.48 -5.60
N MET A 38 10.48 11.91 -4.47
CA MET A 38 9.59 11.40 -3.43
C MET A 38 8.53 12.43 -2.97
N LYS A 39 8.83 13.73 -3.00
CA LYS A 39 7.86 14.77 -2.60
C LYS A 39 6.70 14.87 -3.58
N GLU A 40 6.95 14.70 -4.87
CA GLU A 40 5.89 14.68 -5.89
C GLU A 40 4.98 13.46 -5.70
N ILE A 41 5.57 12.31 -5.41
CA ILE A 41 4.82 11.07 -5.13
C ILE A 41 3.95 11.23 -3.88
N ILE A 42 4.49 11.79 -2.80
CA ILE A 42 3.73 12.07 -1.57
C ILE A 42 2.57 13.03 -1.85
N LEU A 43 2.82 14.12 -2.58
CA LEU A 43 1.78 15.11 -2.90
C LEU A 43 0.66 14.49 -3.75
N ARG A 44 1.02 13.64 -4.73
CA ARG A 44 0.05 12.91 -5.54
C ARG A 44 -0.79 11.96 -4.69
N ALA A 45 -0.16 11.14 -3.85
CA ALA A 45 -0.86 10.22 -2.96
C ALA A 45 -1.80 10.96 -1.99
N PHE A 46 -1.40 12.13 -1.51
CA PHE A 46 -2.24 13.00 -0.67
C PHE A 46 -3.47 13.50 -1.43
N ASN A 47 -3.29 13.96 -2.68
CA ASN A 47 -4.39 14.46 -3.52
C ASN A 47 -5.36 13.35 -3.95
N GLU A 48 -4.87 12.12 -4.09
CA GLU A 48 -5.66 10.93 -4.47
C GLU A 48 -6.26 10.19 -3.26
N TYR A 49 -6.03 10.69 -2.03
CA TYR A 49 -6.36 9.98 -0.79
C TYR A 49 -7.83 9.50 -0.73
N GLU A 50 -8.80 10.34 -1.05
CA GLU A 50 -10.22 10.00 -0.92
C GLU A 50 -10.61 8.82 -1.84
N ASP A 51 -10.15 8.82 -3.10
CA ASP A 51 -10.41 7.71 -4.05
C ASP A 51 -9.74 6.41 -3.59
N ILE A 52 -8.46 6.50 -3.19
CA ILE A 52 -7.70 5.34 -2.71
C ILE A 52 -8.35 4.76 -1.46
N PHE A 53 -8.75 5.62 -0.51
CA PHE A 53 -9.40 5.20 0.72
C PHE A 53 -10.74 4.50 0.47
N GLU A 54 -11.58 5.04 -0.43
CA GLU A 54 -12.84 4.41 -0.81
C GLU A 54 -12.61 3.01 -1.43
N ARG A 55 -11.64 2.89 -2.34
CA ARG A 55 -11.28 1.61 -2.96
C ARG A 55 -10.76 0.59 -1.94
N CYS A 56 -9.92 1.02 -1.00
CA CYS A 56 -9.42 0.16 0.07
C CYS A 56 -10.55 -0.35 0.98
N ASN A 57 -11.50 0.51 1.35
CA ASN A 57 -12.65 0.10 2.16
C ASN A 57 -13.52 -0.92 1.43
N ARG A 58 -13.86 -0.65 0.17
CA ARG A 58 -14.65 -1.59 -0.65
C ARG A 58 -13.98 -2.96 -0.75
N PHE A 59 -12.67 -2.98 -1.05
CA PHE A 59 -11.91 -4.22 -1.12
C PHE A 59 -11.87 -4.96 0.24
N SER A 60 -11.61 -4.23 1.33
CA SER A 60 -11.57 -4.82 2.68
C SER A 60 -12.90 -5.48 3.06
N ASP A 61 -14.03 -4.83 2.75
CA ASP A 61 -15.36 -5.34 3.04
C ASP A 61 -15.73 -6.55 2.17
N GLU A 62 -15.34 -6.55 0.89
CA GLU A 62 -15.52 -7.69 -0.02
C GLU A 62 -14.68 -8.89 0.43
N LEU A 63 -13.42 -8.67 0.77
CA LEU A 63 -12.51 -9.73 1.24
C LEU A 63 -13.02 -10.35 2.55
N TYR A 64 -13.42 -9.52 3.51
CA TYR A 64 -13.97 -9.99 4.79
C TYR A 64 -15.24 -10.81 4.59
N ARG A 65 -16.24 -10.30 3.84
CA ARG A 65 -17.49 -11.03 3.56
C ARG A 65 -17.25 -12.38 2.87
N THR A 66 -16.33 -12.39 1.90
CA THR A 66 -15.94 -13.62 1.19
C THR A 66 -15.30 -14.62 2.14
N ALA A 67 -14.41 -14.16 3.02
CA ALA A 67 -13.77 -15.02 4.00
C ALA A 67 -14.76 -15.56 5.05
N VAL A 68 -15.69 -14.75 5.56
CA VAL A 68 -16.75 -15.20 6.48
C VAL A 68 -17.60 -16.29 5.82
N THR A 69 -17.99 -16.09 4.57
CA THR A 69 -18.77 -17.10 3.81
C THR A 69 -17.98 -18.39 3.61
N SER A 70 -16.66 -18.29 3.48
CA SER A 70 -15.77 -19.43 3.22
C SER A 70 -15.40 -20.24 4.47
N GLY A 71 -15.31 -19.60 5.65
CA GLY A 71 -14.78 -20.24 6.86
C GLY A 71 -15.23 -19.67 8.20
N GLY A 72 -16.19 -18.74 8.22
CA GLY A 72 -16.67 -18.06 9.42
C GLY A 72 -15.77 -16.89 9.88
N GLU A 73 -16.19 -16.20 10.93
CA GLU A 73 -15.55 -14.96 11.41
C GLU A 73 -14.09 -15.16 11.83
N LYS A 74 -13.78 -16.20 12.61
CA LYS A 74 -12.41 -16.49 13.05
C LYS A 74 -11.45 -16.71 11.88
N TYR A 75 -11.92 -17.35 10.81
CA TYR A 75 -11.14 -17.52 9.60
C TYR A 75 -10.93 -16.19 8.88
N ALA A 76 -11.98 -15.36 8.77
CA ALA A 76 -11.90 -14.05 8.16
C ALA A 76 -10.90 -13.13 8.88
N GLU A 77 -10.88 -13.11 10.21
CA GLU A 77 -9.91 -12.33 10.97
C GLU A 77 -8.46 -12.77 10.70
N LEU A 78 -8.20 -14.09 10.72
CA LEU A 78 -6.86 -14.63 10.40
C LEU A 78 -6.43 -14.30 8.97
N LEU A 79 -7.34 -14.44 8.00
CA LEU A 79 -7.07 -14.10 6.60
C LEU A 79 -6.76 -12.61 6.45
N MET A 80 -7.52 -11.74 7.11
CA MET A 80 -7.32 -10.29 7.06
C MET A 80 -5.96 -9.88 7.66
N LEU A 81 -5.51 -10.56 8.71
CA LEU A 81 -4.17 -10.37 9.28
C LEU A 81 -3.07 -10.87 8.32
N ALA A 82 -3.24 -12.07 7.76
CA ALA A 82 -2.29 -12.63 6.80
C ALA A 82 -2.14 -11.75 5.56
N TYR A 83 -3.25 -11.25 5.01
CA TYR A 83 -3.23 -10.33 3.87
C TYR A 83 -2.42 -9.06 4.18
N ARG A 84 -2.65 -8.43 5.34
CA ARG A 84 -1.91 -7.23 5.75
C ARG A 84 -0.40 -7.51 5.90
N GLN A 85 -0.04 -8.65 6.48
CA GLN A 85 1.35 -9.08 6.61
C GLN A 85 2.02 -9.28 5.26
N VAL A 86 1.34 -9.99 4.35
CA VAL A 86 1.78 -10.21 2.98
C VAL A 86 2.04 -8.84 2.33
N ILE A 87 1.03 -7.99 2.16
CA ILE A 87 1.20 -6.69 1.48
C ILE A 87 2.27 -5.80 2.13
N ALA A 88 2.36 -5.74 3.46
CA ALA A 88 3.37 -4.93 4.14
C ALA A 88 4.81 -5.44 3.90
N ALA A 89 4.98 -6.73 3.62
CA ALA A 89 6.28 -7.33 3.30
C ALA A 89 6.62 -7.31 1.80
N HIS A 90 5.67 -6.91 0.93
CA HIS A 90 5.90 -6.90 -0.52
C HIS A 90 6.74 -5.69 -0.95
N LYS A 91 7.66 -5.93 -1.87
CA LYS A 91 8.36 -4.90 -2.64
C LYS A 91 8.18 -5.22 -4.11
N LEU A 92 7.89 -4.21 -4.91
CA LEU A 92 7.79 -4.33 -6.36
C LEU A 92 8.98 -3.58 -6.97
N CYS A 93 9.79 -4.27 -7.76
CA CYS A 93 10.95 -3.70 -8.46
C CYS A 93 10.91 -4.10 -9.94
N GLU A 94 11.73 -3.44 -10.75
CA GLU A 94 11.99 -3.83 -12.13
C GLU A 94 13.50 -4.12 -12.29
N ASP A 95 13.84 -5.22 -12.95
CA ASP A 95 15.23 -5.57 -13.22
C ASP A 95 15.80 -4.85 -14.46
N LYS A 96 17.08 -5.09 -14.79
CA LYS A 96 17.73 -4.45 -15.95
C LYS A 96 17.16 -4.87 -17.31
N LYS A 97 16.41 -5.97 -17.37
CA LYS A 97 15.75 -6.47 -18.58
C LYS A 97 14.30 -5.96 -18.70
N GLY A 98 13.81 -5.23 -17.70
CA GLY A 98 12.43 -4.77 -17.65
C GLY A 98 11.46 -5.79 -17.05
N GLU A 99 11.95 -6.85 -16.40
CA GLU A 99 11.11 -7.85 -15.74
C GLU A 99 10.67 -7.34 -14.36
N LEU A 100 9.37 -7.49 -14.06
CA LEU A 100 8.81 -7.18 -12.75
C LEU A 100 9.20 -8.26 -11.73
N LEU A 101 9.67 -7.82 -10.56
CA LEU A 101 10.09 -8.65 -9.44
C LEU A 101 9.29 -8.33 -8.18
#